data_AF-A0A6P4FGA5-F1
#
_entry.id   AF-A0A6P4FGA5-F1
#
_cell.length_a   1.000
_cell.length_b   1.000
_cell.length_c   1.000
_cell.angle_alpha   90.00
_cell.angle_beta   90.00
_cell.angle_gamma   90.00
#
_symmetry.space_group_name_H-M   'P 1'
#
loop_
_entity.id
_entity.type
_entity.pdbx_description
1 polymer ?
#
loop_
_entity_poly.entity_id
_entity_poly.type
_entity_poly.pdbx_seq_one_letter_code
_entity_poly.pdbx_strand_id
1 'polypeptide(L)'
;MLNREALYLFLMFLCRTVHSNSAVYNPCIRQMELTKDEASQVLEKWPDNGALVDREFKCFLTCVLLDLGLISKHGVVQIGEYLRSGVVDWKWVATDLVVCRAEYEDEKDLCELSFGLFNCFREVKLAAERKASK
;
A
#
# COMPACT_ATOMS: atom_id res chain seq x y z
N MET A 1 -18.02 -42.95 -11.22
CA MET A 1 -16.55 -43.00 -11.02
C MET A 1 -15.96 -41.87 -11.83
N LEU A 2 -15.30 -40.89 -11.21
CA LEU A 2 -14.69 -39.77 -11.94
C LEU A 2 -13.49 -40.31 -12.72
N ASN A 3 -13.50 -40.17 -14.05
CA ASN A 3 -12.44 -40.70 -14.90
C ASN A 3 -11.12 -39.96 -14.63
N ARG A 4 -9.99 -40.66 -14.78
CA ARG A 4 -8.63 -40.16 -14.49
C ARG A 4 -8.32 -38.83 -15.19
N GLU A 5 -8.78 -38.68 -16.43
CA GLU A 5 -8.62 -37.44 -17.22
C GLU A 5 -9.42 -36.26 -16.63
N ALA A 6 -10.62 -36.50 -16.10
CA ALA A 6 -11.43 -35.48 -15.47
C ALA A 6 -10.81 -35.00 -14.14
N LEU A 7 -10.14 -35.90 -13.41
CA LEU A 7 -9.36 -35.55 -12.22
C LEU A 7 -8.17 -34.65 -12.56
N TYR A 8 -7.45 -34.94 -13.65
CA TYR A 8 -6.32 -34.09 -14.10
C TYR A 8 -6.78 -32.70 -14.52
N LEU A 9 -7.88 -32.59 -15.26
CA LEU A 9 -8.43 -31.29 -15.65
C LEU A 9 -8.92 -30.48 -14.44
N PHE A 10 -9.54 -31.15 -13.47
CA PHE A 10 -9.98 -30.50 -12.23
C PHE A 10 -8.78 -30.05 -11.38
N LEU A 11 -7.73 -30.86 -11.25
CA LEU A 11 -6.48 -30.49 -10.59
C LEU A 11 -5.78 -29.31 -11.28
N MET A 12 -5.73 -29.28 -12.61
CA MET A 12 -5.17 -28.16 -13.38
C MET A 12 -5.98 -26.87 -13.17
N PHE A 13 -7.31 -26.96 -13.14
CA PHE A 13 -8.19 -25.82 -12.86
C PHE A 13 -7.97 -25.30 -11.44
N LEU A 14 -7.93 -26.19 -10.44
CA LEU A 14 -7.64 -25.83 -9.05
C LEU A 14 -6.24 -25.23 -8.91
N CYS A 15 -5.19 -25.83 -9.47
CA CYS A 15 -3.82 -25.28 -9.43
C CYS A 15 -3.74 -23.88 -10.07
N ARG A 16 -4.48 -23.65 -11.16
CA ARG A 16 -4.53 -22.33 -11.82
C ARG A 16 -5.23 -21.29 -10.94
N THR A 17 -6.26 -21.68 -10.20
CA THR A 17 -6.94 -20.80 -9.22
C THR A 17 -6.16 -20.60 -7.92
N VAL A 18 -5.35 -21.59 -7.50
CA VAL A 18 -4.51 -21.49 -6.29
C VAL A 18 -3.32 -20.56 -6.52
N HIS A 19 -2.82 -20.44 -7.76
CA HIS A 19 -1.76 -19.48 -8.08
C HIS A 19 -2.19 -18.00 -7.97
N SER A 20 -3.49 -17.71 -7.91
CA SER A 20 -4.01 -16.34 -7.66
C SER A 20 -4.50 -16.12 -6.23
N ASN A 21 -4.40 -17.11 -5.35
CA ASN A 21 -4.92 -17.08 -3.97
C ASN A 21 -3.90 -17.61 -2.95
N SER A 22 -2.60 -17.50 -3.25
CA SER A 22 -1.57 -17.81 -2.25
C SER A 22 -1.66 -16.80 -1.11
N ALA A 23 -2.09 -17.28 0.06
CA ALA A 23 -1.93 -16.58 1.31
C ALA A 23 -0.46 -16.12 1.46
N VAL A 24 -0.27 -14.81 1.64
CA VAL A 24 1.01 -14.13 1.90
C VAL A 24 1.93 -13.96 0.69
N TYR A 25 1.48 -13.25 -0.35
CA TYR A 25 2.43 -12.47 -1.16
C TYR A 25 3.02 -11.38 -0.25
N ASN A 26 4.23 -11.60 0.26
CA ASN A 26 4.99 -10.57 0.96
C ASN A 26 5.78 -9.77 -0.09
N PRO A 27 5.38 -8.53 -0.43
CA PRO A 27 6.10 -7.72 -1.41
C PRO A 27 7.55 -7.42 -0.99
N CYS A 28 7.89 -7.64 0.29
CA CYS A 28 9.15 -7.26 0.90
C CYS A 28 10.16 -8.40 1.03
N ILE A 29 9.81 -9.61 0.60
CA ILE A 29 10.65 -10.81 0.80
C ILE A 29 12.04 -10.73 0.15
N ARG A 30 12.26 -9.80 -0.78
CA ARG A 30 13.53 -9.57 -1.47
C ARG A 30 14.19 -8.24 -1.12
N GLN A 31 13.59 -7.44 -0.25
CA GLN A 31 14.08 -6.10 0.05
C GLN A 31 14.96 -6.10 1.29
N MET A 32 15.98 -5.24 1.27
CA MET A 32 16.86 -5.03 2.40
C MET A 32 16.10 -4.24 3.46
N GLU A 33 16.08 -4.74 4.70
CA GLU A 33 15.47 -4.03 5.83
C GLU A 33 16.19 -2.69 6.01
N LEU A 34 15.45 -1.60 5.90
CA LEU A 34 15.97 -0.25 6.16
C LEU A 34 15.92 0.04 7.66
N THR A 35 16.86 0.84 8.14
CA THR A 35 16.70 1.44 9.47
C THR A 35 15.51 2.40 9.46
N LYS A 36 14.94 2.67 10.63
CA LYS A 36 13.80 3.60 10.77
C LYS A 36 14.10 4.99 10.20
N ASP A 37 15.33 5.46 10.36
CA ASP A 37 15.74 6.78 9.88
C ASP A 37 15.87 6.79 8.35
N GLU A 38 16.44 5.75 7.74
CA GLU A 38 16.51 5.61 6.28
C GLU A 38 15.12 5.49 5.67
N ALA A 39 14.25 4.68 6.27
CA ALA A 39 12.85 4.53 5.86
C ALA A 39 12.10 5.87 5.92
N SER A 40 12.34 6.68 6.96
CA SER A 40 11.74 8.01 7.08
C SER A 40 12.24 8.97 5.98
N GLN A 41 13.54 8.98 5.69
CA GLN A 41 14.12 9.78 4.60
C GLN A 41 13.56 9.40 3.22
N VAL A 42 13.23 8.13 3.00
CA VAL A 42 12.56 7.69 1.77
C VAL A 42 11.16 8.30 1.68
N LEU A 43 10.39 8.30 2.76
CA LEU A 43 9.05 8.89 2.77
C LEU A 43 9.04 10.42 2.60
N GLU A 44 10.07 11.11 3.09
CA GLU A 44 10.24 12.55 2.84
C GLU A 44 10.42 12.87 1.34
N LYS A 45 10.98 11.94 0.58
CA LYS A 45 11.19 12.05 -0.87
C LYS A 45 10.13 11.30 -1.67
N TRP A 46 8.88 11.36 -1.21
CA TRP A 46 7.76 10.76 -1.93
C TRP A 46 7.67 11.29 -3.36
N PRO A 47 7.48 10.43 -4.38
CA PRO A 47 7.46 10.86 -5.78
C PRO A 47 6.30 11.84 -6.06
N ASP A 48 6.60 12.92 -6.79
CA ASP A 48 5.60 13.94 -7.15
C ASP A 48 4.55 13.46 -8.15
N ASN A 49 4.93 12.53 -9.04
CA ASN A 49 4.08 12.05 -10.13
C ASN A 49 3.72 10.58 -9.95
N GLY A 50 2.70 10.31 -9.13
CA GLY A 50 2.30 8.93 -8.83
C GLY A 50 1.90 8.06 -10.02
N ALA A 51 1.47 8.67 -11.13
CA ALA A 51 1.09 7.96 -12.36
C ALA A 51 2.29 7.40 -13.15
N LEU A 52 3.50 7.92 -12.95
CA LEU A 52 4.72 7.49 -13.66
C LEU A 52 5.56 6.51 -12.84
N VAL A 53 5.14 6.20 -11.62
CA VAL A 53 5.84 5.29 -10.73
C VAL A 53 5.55 3.86 -11.15
N ASP A 54 6.59 3.08 -11.41
CA ASP A 54 6.42 1.67 -11.72
C ASP A 54 5.97 0.87 -10.48
N ARG A 55 5.38 -0.30 -10.74
CA ARG A 55 4.85 -1.16 -9.69
C ARG A 55 5.93 -1.64 -8.72
N GLU A 56 7.17 -1.82 -9.18
CA GLU A 56 8.27 -2.29 -8.35
C GLU A 56 8.62 -1.27 -7.27
N PHE A 57 8.71 0.00 -7.64
CA PHE A 57 8.94 1.10 -6.70
C PHE A 57 7.77 1.30 -5.75
N LYS A 58 6.51 1.14 -6.21
CA LYS A 58 5.34 1.15 -5.32
C LYS A 58 5.41 0.04 -4.27
N CYS A 59 5.85 -1.16 -4.67
CA CYS A 59 6.08 -2.26 -3.73
C CYS A 59 7.23 -1.96 -2.76
N PHE A 60 8.29 -1.30 -3.21
CA PHE A 60 9.35 -0.80 -2.32
C PHE A 60 8.82 0.17 -1.27
N LEU A 61 8.05 1.18 -1.67
CA LEU A 61 7.44 2.09 -0.71
C LEU A 61 6.48 1.37 0.25
N THR A 62 5.76 0.37 -0.23
CA THR A 62 4.88 -0.45 0.63
C THR A 62 5.67 -1.16 1.72
N CYS A 63 6.87 -1.63 1.42
CA CYS A 63 7.75 -2.25 2.42
C CYS A 63 8.25 -1.26 3.44
N VAL A 64 8.66 -0.07 3.00
CA VAL A 64 9.01 1.04 3.89
C VAL A 64 7.86 1.36 4.86
N LEU A 65 6.62 1.42 4.35
CA LEU A 65 5.43 1.67 5.17
C LEU A 65 5.14 0.54 6.18
N LEU A 66 5.40 -0.71 5.81
CA LEU A 66 5.27 -1.87 6.69
C LEU A 66 6.33 -1.85 7.80
N ASP A 67 7.59 -1.60 7.46
CA ASP A 67 8.72 -1.55 8.40
C ASP A 67 8.56 -0.43 9.44
N LEU A 68 7.97 0.69 9.03
CA LEU A 68 7.60 1.80 9.91
C LEU A 68 6.31 1.56 10.70
N GLY A 69 5.59 0.47 10.44
CA GLY A 69 4.31 0.16 11.08
C GLY A 69 3.16 1.10 10.71
N LEU A 70 3.29 1.83 9.59
CA LEU A 70 2.27 2.78 9.12
C LEU A 70 1.09 2.09 8.45
N ILE A 71 1.31 0.89 7.93
CA ILE A 71 0.28 0.01 7.41
C ILE A 71 0.42 -1.39 8.00
N SER A 72 -0.68 -2.11 8.09
CA SER A 72 -0.66 -3.55 8.37
C SER A 72 -0.32 -4.35 7.10
N LYS A 73 -0.01 -5.65 7.27
CA LYS A 73 0.14 -6.62 6.17
C LYS A 73 -1.07 -6.73 5.23
N HIS A 74 -2.21 -6.14 5.60
CA HIS A 74 -3.44 -6.10 4.81
C HIS A 74 -3.73 -4.70 4.22
N GLY A 75 -2.77 -3.77 4.28
CA GLY A 75 -2.95 -2.40 3.76
C GLY A 75 -3.76 -1.48 4.67
N VAL A 76 -4.21 -1.95 5.83
CA VAL A 76 -4.93 -1.11 6.80
C VAL A 76 -3.97 -0.07 7.40
N VAL A 77 -4.25 1.20 7.17
CA VAL A 77 -3.48 2.34 7.70
C VAL A 77 -3.61 2.41 9.23
N GLN A 78 -2.46 2.41 9.90
CA GLN A 78 -2.34 2.57 11.35
C GLN A 78 -2.26 4.06 11.70
N ILE A 79 -3.42 4.72 11.74
CA ILE A 79 -3.53 6.18 11.92
C ILE A 79 -2.75 6.68 13.15
N GLY A 80 -2.75 5.93 14.26
CA GLY A 80 -2.01 6.31 15.47
C GLY A 80 -0.50 6.38 15.27
N GLU A 81 0.06 5.48 14.46
CA GLU A 81 1.49 5.49 14.09
C GLU A 81 1.78 6.57 13.04
N TYR A 82 0.85 6.77 12.09
CA TYR A 82 0.96 7.82 11.08
C TYR A 82 1.00 9.22 11.69
N LEU A 83 0.18 9.49 12.71
CA LEU A 83 0.22 10.74 13.47
C LEU A 83 1.51 10.90 14.28
N ARG A 84 1.98 9.82 14.91
CA ARG A 84 3.22 9.82 15.69
C ARG A 84 4.48 10.01 14.85
N SER A 85 4.43 9.65 13.57
CA SER A 85 5.56 9.83 12.64
C SER A 85 5.84 11.30 12.31
N GLY A 86 4.92 12.22 12.62
CA GLY A 86 5.07 13.65 12.33
C GLY A 86 4.94 14.01 10.83
N VAL A 87 4.72 13.01 9.97
CA VAL A 87 4.58 13.20 8.52
C VAL A 87 3.28 13.96 8.17
N VAL A 88 2.21 13.78 8.97
CA VAL A 88 0.88 14.41 8.78
C VAL A 88 0.26 14.87 10.11
N ASP A 89 -0.29 16.09 10.13
CA ASP A 89 -1.02 16.68 11.27
C ASP A 89 -2.45 16.10 11.39
N TRP A 90 -2.86 15.77 12.63
CA TRP A 90 -4.19 15.29 13.04
C TRP A 90 -5.36 16.02 12.38
N LYS A 91 -5.22 17.33 12.14
CA LYS A 91 -6.28 18.14 11.54
C LYS A 91 -6.68 17.68 10.13
N TRP A 92 -5.78 17.02 9.40
CA TRP A 92 -5.99 16.56 8.02
C TRP A 92 -6.38 15.07 7.93
N VAL A 93 -6.27 14.35 9.05
CA VAL A 93 -6.42 12.89 9.13
C VAL A 93 -7.88 12.43 9.29
N ALA A 94 -8.79 13.29 9.77
CA ALA A 94 -10.12 12.80 10.15
C ALA A 94 -11.15 12.78 9.01
N THR A 95 -11.18 13.79 8.13
CA THR A 95 -12.27 13.94 7.14
C THR A 95 -11.86 13.44 5.75
N ASP A 96 -10.65 13.76 5.32
CA ASP A 96 -10.23 13.54 3.94
C ASP A 96 -9.61 12.15 3.70
N LEU A 97 -9.12 11.47 4.75
CA LEU A 97 -8.64 10.08 4.62
C LEU A 97 -9.77 9.09 4.31
N VAL A 98 -11.01 9.42 4.68
CA VAL A 98 -12.18 8.58 4.36
C VAL A 98 -12.41 8.54 2.85
N VAL A 99 -12.27 9.68 2.18
CA VAL A 99 -12.40 9.77 0.71
C VAL A 99 -11.32 8.95 0.04
N CYS A 100 -10.07 9.11 0.47
CA CYS A 100 -8.95 8.32 -0.05
C CYS A 100 -9.14 6.82 0.19
N ARG A 101 -9.66 6.39 1.35
CA ARG A 101 -9.96 4.96 1.58
C ARG A 101 -11.04 4.43 0.65
N ALA A 102 -12.10 5.20 0.44
CA ALA A 102 -13.19 4.80 -0.44
C ALA A 102 -12.72 4.66 -1.90
N GLU A 103 -11.80 5.52 -2.35
CA GLU A 103 -11.23 5.45 -3.71
C GLU A 103 -10.49 4.14 -3.99
N TYR A 104 -9.84 3.56 -2.98
CA TYR A 104 -9.02 2.34 -3.12
C TYR A 104 -9.63 1.11 -2.42
N GLU A 105 -10.91 1.13 -2.04
CA GLU A 105 -11.56 0.04 -1.29
C GLU A 105 -11.53 -1.29 -2.05
N ASP A 106 -11.64 -1.25 -3.38
CA ASP A 106 -11.65 -2.41 -4.26
C ASP A 106 -10.26 -2.86 -4.73
N GLU A 107 -9.18 -2.12 -4.40
CA GLU A 107 -7.82 -2.45 -4.83
C GLU A 107 -7.26 -3.65 -4.05
N LYS A 108 -6.82 -4.67 -4.79
CA LYS A 108 -6.35 -5.94 -4.24
C LYS A 108 -4.82 -6.04 -4.23
N ASP A 109 -4.15 -5.30 -5.10
CA ASP A 109 -2.70 -5.20 -5.10
C ASP A 109 -2.26 -4.31 -3.95
N LEU A 110 -1.63 -4.91 -2.93
CA LEU A 110 -1.17 -4.20 -1.74
C LEU A 110 -0.23 -3.04 -2.08
N CYS A 111 0.55 -3.15 -3.15
CA CYS A 111 1.47 -2.10 -3.58
C CYS A 111 0.72 -0.90 -4.17
N GLU A 112 -0.26 -1.17 -5.03
CA GLU A 112 -1.13 -0.13 -5.61
C GLU A 112 -2.02 0.52 -4.54
N LEU A 113 -2.61 -0.29 -3.66
CA LEU A 113 -3.41 0.17 -2.52
C LEU A 113 -2.61 1.11 -1.61
N SER A 114 -1.43 0.67 -1.16
CA SER A 114 -0.63 1.43 -0.21
C SER A 114 -0.10 2.71 -0.84
N PHE A 115 0.40 2.62 -2.08
CA PHE A 115 0.87 3.80 -2.81
C PHE A 115 -0.26 4.80 -3.06
N GLY A 116 -1.40 4.33 -3.56
CA GLY A 116 -2.56 5.16 -3.88
C GLY A 116 -3.11 5.89 -2.67
N LEU A 117 -3.29 5.18 -1.54
CA LEU A 117 -3.73 5.78 -0.29
C LEU A 117 -2.80 6.91 0.18
N PHE A 118 -1.49 6.64 0.27
CA PHE A 118 -0.53 7.62 0.78
C PHE A 118 -0.30 8.77 -0.20
N ASN A 119 -0.40 8.52 -1.51
CA ASN A 119 -0.38 9.57 -2.51
C ASN A 119 -1.62 10.48 -2.39
N CYS A 120 -2.81 9.90 -2.19
CA CYS A 120 -4.03 10.68 -1.94
C CYS A 120 -3.91 11.53 -0.66
N PHE A 121 -3.38 10.96 0.43
CA PHE A 121 -3.14 11.68 1.68
C PHE A 121 -2.19 12.88 1.48
N ARG A 122 -1.15 12.69 0.67
CA ARG A 122 -0.20 13.75 0.30
C ARG A 122 -0.88 14.86 -0.50
N GLU A 123 -1.68 14.54 -1.50
CA GLU A 123 -2.39 15.54 -2.30
C GLU A 123 -3.37 16.36 -1.46
N VAL A 124 -4.09 15.71 -0.54
CA VAL A 124 -4.95 16.39 0.45
C VAL A 124 -4.13 17.38 1.28
N LYS A 125 -2.99 16.95 1.84
CA LYS A 125 -2.09 17.80 2.62
C LYS A 125 -1.60 19.01 1.81
N LEU A 126 -1.13 18.78 0.58
CA LEU A 126 -0.63 19.85 -0.28
C LEU A 126 -1.74 20.84 -0.66
N ALA A 127 -2.95 20.35 -0.97
CA ALA A 127 -4.10 21.21 -1.27
C ALA A 127 -4.51 22.07 -0.07
N ALA A 128 -4.42 21.51 1.13
CA ALA A 128 -4.66 22.18 2.39
C ALA A 128 -3.63 23.29 2.68
N GLU A 129 -2.35 23.00 2.57
CA GLU A 129 -1.25 23.97 2.77
C GLU A 129 -1.34 25.15 1.79
N ARG A 130 -1.71 24.89 0.54
CA ARG A 130 -1.97 25.92 -0.48
C ARG A 130 -3.15 26.83 -0.11
N LYS A 131 -4.19 26.29 0.51
CA LYS A 131 -5.35 27.08 0.99
C LYS A 131 -5.00 27.92 2.22
N ALA A 132 -4.16 27.42 3.12
CA ALA A 132 -3.75 28.12 4.33
C ALA A 132 -2.74 29.26 4.06
N SER A 133 -1.98 29.16 2.96
CA SER A 133 -1.02 30.17 2.53
C SER A 133 -1.64 31.30 1.69
N LYS A 134 -2.97 31.28 1.52
CA LYS A 134 -3.75 32.20 0.68
C LYS A 134 -4.68 33.05 1.54
#